data_AF-I1S1Q1-F1
#
_entry.id   AF-I1S1Q1-F1
#
_cell.length_a   1.000
_cell.length_b   1.000
_cell.length_c   1.000
_cell.angle_alpha   90.00
_cell.angle_beta   90.00
_cell.angle_gamma   90.00
#
_symmetry.space_group_name_H-M   'P 1'
#
loop_
_entity.id
_entity.type
_entity.pdbx_description
1 polymer ?
#
loop_
_entity_poly.entity_id
_entity_poly.type
_entity_poly.pdbx_seq_one_letter_code
_entity_poly.pdbx_strand_id
1 'polypeptide(L)'
;MDEQNAKELLQTLWREPTAKDLECLLCGRSFMFGALIRTFRIEPCGPHDPGYSIVVPTSQKDIVFFDRHMDCIRSHKTPFVAVSHVWDPIISKVQQQQNTDRDAAEATRRALEISIKICDALKGAGHVDVELWLDYLSVPQWSTALRDNILQIMHNLYNTADTTILYLKDVPPAVVECLYQNNRSEERVRSVVSICNSTYFKRVWTAMEFIRSGRVRMMVGDYTYLADLDDPAFLSRLHSIWNEEARHYKVVQFLEQKMNMGKNQVPWSLGALSVAKRLKRFNFAFGTVLLCKRGCRDRIDFLHALSGIVPTQSTILPGSNFKAEYYKIAWSCLKARDMSPLLITPVMGAIERRGPRHWSEFGYEDVFTWSLQDETHPPALEHDLYFNDDDRLVSMKLQTIGTVSVIQRAFAEEQPFLSRSFSYGAKLALEFDGPNVKDFLLALERI
;
A
#
# COMPACT_ATOMS: atom_id res chain seq x y z
N MET A 1 -28.75 21.08 -8.99
CA MET A 1 -27.90 21.22 -10.18
C MET A 1 -28.60 20.49 -11.32
N ASP A 2 -28.79 21.14 -12.46
CA ASP A 2 -29.34 20.52 -13.68
C ASP A 2 -28.34 19.52 -14.30
N GLU A 3 -28.83 18.51 -15.03
CA GLU A 3 -28.02 17.39 -15.56
C GLU A 3 -26.94 17.88 -16.52
N GLN A 4 -27.25 18.88 -17.34
CA GLN A 4 -26.31 19.46 -18.30
C GLN A 4 -25.17 20.20 -17.59
N ASN A 5 -25.51 21.07 -16.62
CA ASN A 5 -24.51 21.79 -15.81
C ASN A 5 -23.60 20.84 -15.02
N ALA A 6 -24.14 19.71 -14.55
CA ALA A 6 -23.37 18.70 -13.84
C ALA A 6 -22.33 18.00 -14.73
N LYS A 7 -22.68 17.75 -15.99
CA LYS A 7 -21.76 17.16 -16.99
C LYS A 7 -20.68 18.14 -17.39
N GLU A 8 -21.04 19.40 -17.62
CA GLU A 8 -20.08 20.46 -17.95
C GLU A 8 -19.08 20.67 -16.81
N LEU A 9 -19.56 20.71 -15.56
CA LEU A 9 -18.70 20.81 -14.39
C LEU A 9 -17.70 19.65 -14.28
N LEU A 10 -18.14 18.41 -14.51
CA LEU A 10 -17.23 17.26 -14.48
C LEU A 10 -16.18 17.33 -15.59
N GLN A 11 -16.57 17.80 -16.78
CA GLN A 11 -15.62 18.03 -17.88
C GLN A 11 -14.58 19.08 -17.52
N THR A 12 -14.99 20.19 -16.90
CA THR A 12 -14.06 21.20 -16.40
C THR A 12 -13.07 20.59 -15.40
N LEU A 13 -13.56 19.84 -14.42
CA LEU A 13 -12.73 19.27 -13.36
C LEU A 13 -11.78 18.15 -13.85
N TRP A 14 -12.23 17.28 -14.74
CA TRP A 14 -11.52 16.04 -15.07
C TRP A 14 -10.81 16.05 -16.41
N ARG A 15 -11.27 16.86 -17.38
CA ARG A 15 -10.61 16.95 -18.68
C ARG A 15 -9.37 17.82 -18.56
N GLU A 16 -9.52 19.01 -17.97
CA GLU A 16 -8.54 20.10 -17.86
C GLU A 16 -7.76 20.38 -19.18
N PRO A 17 -7.21 21.59 -19.37
CA PRO A 17 -6.40 21.87 -20.55
C PRO A 17 -5.07 21.11 -20.51
N THR A 18 -4.25 21.28 -21.55
CA THR A 18 -2.98 20.55 -21.63
C THR A 18 -2.00 21.01 -20.56
N ALA A 19 -1.03 20.16 -20.20
CA ALA A 19 -0.02 20.48 -19.18
C ALA A 19 0.82 21.75 -19.47
N LYS A 20 0.76 22.28 -20.71
CA LYS A 20 1.39 23.55 -21.12
C LYS A 20 0.61 24.78 -20.64
N ASP A 21 -0.70 24.66 -20.54
CA ASP A 21 -1.62 25.77 -20.30
C ASP A 21 -1.84 26.01 -18.79
N LEU A 22 -1.38 25.06 -17.96
CA LEU A 22 -1.40 25.15 -16.51
C LEU A 22 -0.05 25.62 -15.99
N GLU A 23 -0.06 26.58 -15.06
CA GLU A 23 1.14 27.14 -14.44
C GLU A 23 1.14 26.91 -12.92
N CYS A 24 2.32 26.61 -12.39
CA CYS A 24 2.50 26.47 -10.95
C CYS A 24 2.40 27.83 -10.27
N LEU A 25 1.50 27.95 -9.29
CA LEU A 25 1.24 29.16 -8.53
C LEU A 25 2.49 29.75 -7.84
N LEU A 26 3.49 28.92 -7.52
CA LEU A 26 4.68 29.34 -6.79
C LEU A 26 5.87 29.71 -7.69
N CYS A 27 6.06 29.02 -8.82
CA CYS A 27 7.23 29.23 -9.68
C CYS A 27 6.91 29.77 -11.08
N GLY A 28 5.63 29.86 -11.44
CA GLY A 28 5.15 30.32 -12.75
C GLY A 28 5.50 29.40 -13.92
N ARG A 29 6.05 28.20 -13.67
CA ARG A 29 6.43 27.25 -14.74
C ARG A 29 5.28 26.29 -15.04
N SER A 30 5.22 25.79 -16.27
CA SER A 30 4.23 24.82 -16.70
C SER A 30 4.48 23.39 -16.17
N PHE A 31 3.51 22.50 -16.34
CA PHE A 31 3.55 21.11 -15.88
C PHE A 31 4.01 20.11 -16.94
N MET A 32 4.75 20.57 -17.95
CA MET A 32 5.26 19.72 -19.04
C MET A 32 6.20 18.60 -18.59
N PHE A 33 7.02 18.86 -17.57
CA PHE A 33 8.06 17.93 -17.08
C PHE A 33 7.90 17.58 -15.60
N GLY A 34 6.70 17.77 -15.04
CA GLY A 34 6.43 17.52 -13.64
C GLY A 34 4.97 17.25 -13.38
N ALA A 35 4.67 16.61 -12.26
CA ALA A 35 3.30 16.32 -11.87
C ALA A 35 2.59 17.57 -11.33
N LEU A 36 1.33 17.72 -11.73
CA LEU A 36 0.39 18.69 -11.19
C LEU A 36 -0.09 18.24 -9.82
N ILE A 37 0.22 18.99 -8.77
CA ILE A 37 -0.40 18.81 -7.46
C ILE A 37 -1.40 19.93 -7.24
N ARG A 38 -2.68 19.57 -7.43
CA ARG A 38 -3.81 20.46 -7.22
C ARG A 38 -4.44 20.22 -5.87
N THR A 39 -4.34 21.18 -4.98
CA THR A 39 -5.11 21.22 -3.74
C THR A 39 -6.29 22.17 -3.89
N PHE A 40 -7.28 22.08 -3.00
CA PHE A 40 -8.45 22.95 -3.07
C PHE A 40 -8.97 23.37 -1.71
N ARG A 41 -9.73 24.45 -1.71
CA ARG A 41 -10.63 24.86 -0.63
C ARG A 41 -12.05 24.93 -1.16
N ILE A 42 -13.00 24.77 -0.24
CA ILE A 42 -14.42 24.98 -0.53
C ILE A 42 -14.88 26.18 0.29
N GLU A 43 -15.24 27.25 -0.39
CA GLU A 43 -15.52 28.56 0.18
C GLU A 43 -16.95 29.02 -0.15
N PRO A 44 -17.53 29.95 0.64
CA PRO A 44 -18.80 30.58 0.27
C PRO A 44 -18.70 31.23 -1.11
N CYS A 45 -19.78 31.21 -1.88
CA CYS A 45 -19.79 31.85 -3.20
C CYS A 45 -19.57 33.36 -3.07
N GLY A 46 -18.71 33.94 -3.91
CA GLY A 46 -18.47 35.38 -3.90
C GLY A 46 -17.06 35.80 -4.31
N PRO A 47 -16.62 37.02 -3.94
CA PRO A 47 -15.25 37.45 -4.16
C PRO A 47 -14.29 36.63 -3.28
N HIS A 48 -13.22 36.12 -3.89
CA HIS A 48 -12.17 35.36 -3.21
C HIS A 48 -10.89 36.18 -3.12
N ASP A 49 -10.10 35.92 -2.08
CA ASP A 49 -8.78 36.53 -1.91
C ASP A 49 -7.84 36.12 -3.06
N PRO A 50 -6.94 37.02 -3.52
CA PRO A 50 -5.98 36.70 -4.56
C PRO A 50 -5.00 35.61 -4.12
N GLY A 51 -4.49 34.83 -5.08
CA GLY A 51 -3.50 33.77 -4.82
C GLY A 51 -4.00 32.35 -5.02
N TYR A 52 -5.02 32.15 -5.85
CA TYR A 52 -5.48 30.85 -6.34
C TYR A 52 -5.13 30.67 -7.83
N SER A 53 -5.20 29.43 -8.31
CA SER A 53 -4.99 29.10 -9.74
C SER A 53 -6.29 29.23 -10.53
N ILE A 54 -7.38 28.65 -10.02
CA ILE A 54 -8.69 28.66 -10.69
C ILE A 54 -9.80 28.57 -9.65
N VAL A 55 -10.92 29.27 -9.90
CA VAL A 55 -12.16 29.15 -9.12
C VAL A 55 -13.20 28.50 -10.00
N VAL A 56 -13.81 27.43 -9.49
CA VAL A 56 -14.91 26.73 -10.16
C VAL A 56 -16.18 26.94 -9.35
N PRO A 57 -17.11 27.77 -9.82
CA PRO A 57 -18.34 28.05 -9.10
C PRO A 57 -19.27 26.83 -9.13
N THR A 58 -19.97 26.57 -8.02
CA THR A 58 -21.01 25.54 -7.96
C THR A 58 -22.30 26.10 -7.39
N SER A 59 -23.37 25.31 -7.41
CA SER A 59 -24.67 25.75 -6.87
C SER A 59 -24.70 25.95 -5.34
N GLN A 60 -23.68 25.49 -4.61
CA GLN A 60 -23.66 25.54 -3.13
C GLN A 60 -22.50 26.36 -2.58
N LYS A 61 -21.28 26.10 -3.08
CA LYS A 61 -20.01 26.67 -2.61
C LYS A 61 -19.02 26.73 -3.77
N ASP A 62 -18.11 27.69 -3.77
CA ASP A 62 -17.10 27.79 -4.82
C ASP A 62 -15.89 26.93 -4.47
N ILE A 63 -15.32 26.26 -5.47
CA ILE A 63 -14.12 25.44 -5.33
C ILE A 63 -12.93 26.28 -5.77
N VAL A 64 -12.03 26.56 -4.84
CA VAL A 64 -10.83 27.36 -5.08
C VAL A 64 -9.64 26.43 -5.17
N PHE A 65 -9.00 26.35 -6.34
CA PHE A 65 -7.89 25.43 -6.62
C PHE A 65 -6.53 26.11 -6.55
N PHE A 66 -5.53 25.33 -6.14
CA PHE A 66 -4.14 25.75 -6.05
C PHE A 66 -3.24 24.71 -6.73
N ASP A 67 -2.69 25.08 -7.88
CA ASP A 67 -1.88 24.20 -8.72
C ASP A 67 -0.40 24.44 -8.46
N ARG A 68 0.31 23.41 -7.99
CA ARG A 68 1.74 23.52 -7.61
C ARG A 68 2.54 22.30 -8.03
N HIS A 69 3.85 22.48 -8.25
CA HIS A 69 4.78 21.35 -8.34
C HIS A 69 5.08 20.78 -6.96
N MET A 70 5.33 19.47 -6.89
CA MET A 70 5.72 18.79 -5.64
C MET A 70 6.96 19.43 -4.99
N ASP A 71 7.97 19.78 -5.78
CA ASP A 71 9.20 20.40 -5.25
C ASP A 71 8.93 21.82 -4.70
N CYS A 72 7.99 22.55 -5.28
CA CYS A 72 7.59 23.86 -4.79
C CYS A 72 6.87 23.74 -3.44
N ILE A 73 5.95 22.78 -3.31
CA ILE A 73 5.26 22.47 -2.04
C ILE A 73 6.29 22.15 -0.94
N ARG A 74 7.27 21.30 -1.24
CA ARG A 74 8.33 20.93 -0.28
C ARG A 74 9.22 22.11 0.11
N SER A 75 9.65 22.90 -0.88
CA SER A 75 10.57 24.02 -0.65
C SER A 75 9.91 25.14 0.16
N HIS A 76 8.62 25.41 -0.09
CA HIS A 76 7.86 26.46 0.60
C HIS A 76 7.12 25.94 1.83
N LYS A 77 7.20 24.64 2.12
CA LYS A 77 6.49 23.97 3.23
C LYS A 77 4.99 24.28 3.25
N THR A 78 4.36 24.24 2.07
CA THR A 78 2.92 24.53 1.94
C THR A 78 2.11 23.39 2.59
N PRO A 79 1.35 23.65 3.66
CA PRO A 79 0.60 22.61 4.34
C PRO A 79 -0.66 22.27 3.55
N PHE A 80 -0.96 20.98 3.46
CA PHE A 80 -2.21 20.48 2.92
C PHE A 80 -2.57 19.14 3.57
N VAL A 81 -3.85 18.80 3.53
CA VAL A 81 -4.36 17.54 4.06
C VAL A 81 -4.77 16.63 2.92
N ALA A 82 -4.21 15.42 2.87
CA ALA A 82 -4.56 14.41 1.88
C ALA A 82 -5.68 13.51 2.40
N VAL A 83 -6.62 13.13 1.53
CA VAL A 83 -7.71 12.22 1.88
C VAL A 83 -7.51 10.89 1.15
N SER A 84 -7.21 9.84 1.92
CA SER A 84 -7.15 8.46 1.46
C SER A 84 -8.52 7.81 1.66
N HIS A 85 -9.14 7.36 0.58
CA HIS A 85 -10.51 6.85 0.63
C HIS A 85 -10.81 5.82 -0.45
N VAL A 86 -11.93 5.11 -0.29
CA VAL A 86 -12.42 4.14 -1.30
C VAL A 86 -13.40 4.82 -2.24
N TRP A 87 -13.08 4.78 -3.53
CA TRP A 87 -13.91 5.35 -4.58
C TRP A 87 -15.37 4.89 -4.50
N ASP A 88 -16.28 5.81 -4.78
CA ASP A 88 -17.69 5.52 -5.00
C ASP A 88 -17.83 4.71 -6.31
N PRO A 89 -18.62 3.63 -6.33
CA PRO A 89 -18.76 2.80 -7.52
C PRO A 89 -19.25 3.55 -8.76
N ILE A 90 -20.11 4.56 -8.60
CA ILE A 90 -20.66 5.36 -9.71
C ILE A 90 -19.56 6.27 -10.28
N ILE A 91 -18.82 6.95 -9.40
CA ILE A 91 -17.69 7.81 -9.80
C ILE A 91 -16.62 6.97 -10.52
N SER A 92 -16.29 5.80 -9.97
CA SER A 92 -15.33 4.86 -10.57
C SER A 92 -15.77 4.38 -11.96
N LYS A 93 -17.07 4.09 -12.13
CA LYS A 93 -17.63 3.66 -13.41
C LYS A 93 -17.51 4.76 -14.47
N VAL A 94 -17.91 5.99 -14.13
CA VAL A 94 -17.86 7.15 -15.03
C VAL A 94 -16.42 7.51 -15.42
N GLN A 95 -15.47 7.37 -14.48
CA GLN A 95 -14.05 7.59 -14.78
C GLN A 95 -13.52 6.62 -15.84
N GLN A 96 -13.86 5.33 -15.74
CA GLN A 96 -13.42 4.31 -16.68
C GLN A 96 -14.03 4.47 -18.08
N GLN A 97 -15.28 4.95 -18.15
CA GLN A 97 -16.03 5.07 -19.41
C GLN A 97 -15.82 6.41 -20.13
N GLN A 98 -15.07 7.34 -19.54
CA GLN A 98 -14.73 8.64 -20.12
C GLN A 98 -15.93 9.37 -20.77
N ASN A 99 -16.93 9.70 -19.94
CA ASN A 99 -18.01 10.66 -20.28
C ASN A 99 -19.11 10.15 -21.24
N THR A 100 -19.25 8.84 -21.45
CA THR A 100 -20.29 8.29 -22.35
C THR A 100 -21.62 7.94 -21.67
N ASP A 101 -21.74 8.06 -20.35
CA ASP A 101 -22.86 7.51 -19.58
C ASP A 101 -23.82 8.56 -18.98
N ARG A 102 -25.10 8.15 -18.80
CA ARG A 102 -26.15 8.94 -18.10
C ARG A 102 -25.79 9.25 -16.64
N ASP A 103 -24.89 8.46 -16.06
CA ASP A 103 -24.52 8.55 -14.64
C ASP A 103 -23.56 9.71 -14.33
N ALA A 104 -23.07 10.45 -15.34
CA ALA A 104 -22.12 11.54 -15.15
C ALA A 104 -22.62 12.63 -14.19
N ALA A 105 -23.89 13.03 -14.29
CA ALA A 105 -24.46 14.04 -13.40
C ALA A 105 -24.53 13.57 -11.93
N GLU A 106 -24.83 12.29 -11.72
CA GLU A 106 -24.85 11.67 -10.39
C GLU A 106 -23.43 11.53 -9.83
N ALA A 107 -22.46 11.16 -10.65
CA ALA A 107 -21.05 11.13 -10.26
C ALA A 107 -20.55 12.51 -9.83
N THR A 108 -20.86 13.58 -10.59
CA THR A 108 -20.54 14.96 -10.21
C THR A 108 -21.16 15.32 -8.87
N ARG A 109 -22.46 15.05 -8.69
CA ARG A 109 -23.19 15.35 -7.46
C ARG A 109 -22.54 14.67 -6.26
N ARG A 110 -22.20 13.38 -6.37
CA ARG A 110 -21.55 12.61 -5.30
C ARG A 110 -20.13 13.11 -5.02
N ALA A 111 -19.33 13.38 -6.05
CA ALA A 111 -17.98 13.90 -5.89
C ALA A 111 -17.98 15.21 -5.10
N LEU A 112 -18.87 16.13 -5.47
CA LEU A 112 -19.05 17.40 -4.76
C LEU A 112 -19.56 17.20 -3.33
N GLU A 113 -20.61 16.39 -3.15
CA GLU A 113 -21.22 16.16 -1.84
C GLU A 113 -20.20 15.55 -0.86
N ILE A 114 -19.43 14.55 -1.29
CA ILE A 114 -18.37 13.94 -0.48
C ILE A 114 -17.31 15.00 -0.13
N SER A 115 -16.85 15.77 -1.11
CA SER A 115 -15.82 16.79 -0.90
C SER A 115 -16.27 17.89 0.07
N ILE A 116 -17.51 18.37 -0.09
CA ILE A 116 -18.13 19.39 0.78
C ILE A 116 -18.27 18.85 2.20
N LYS A 117 -18.79 17.63 2.38
CA LYS A 117 -18.97 17.04 3.71
C LYS A 117 -17.65 16.82 4.44
N ILE A 118 -16.59 16.40 3.74
CA ILE A 118 -15.25 16.28 4.33
C ILE A 118 -14.72 17.65 4.76
N CYS A 119 -14.82 18.67 3.89
CA CYS A 119 -14.43 20.04 4.23
C CYS A 119 -15.19 20.57 5.45
N ASP A 120 -16.50 20.37 5.48
CA ASP A 120 -17.37 20.86 6.56
C ASP A 120 -17.10 20.15 7.88
N ALA A 121 -16.82 18.84 7.85
CA ALA A 121 -16.40 18.09 9.02
C ALA A 121 -15.08 18.60 9.61
N LEU A 122 -14.11 18.93 8.77
CA LEU A 122 -12.83 19.50 9.20
C LEU A 122 -13.00 20.90 9.79
N LYS A 123 -13.78 21.76 9.13
CA LYS A 123 -14.12 23.08 9.68
C LYS A 123 -14.82 22.96 11.03
N GLY A 124 -15.76 22.03 11.17
CA GLY A 124 -16.45 21.72 12.42
C GLY A 124 -15.51 21.24 13.53
N ALA A 125 -14.41 20.58 13.18
CA ALA A 125 -13.35 20.17 14.10
C ALA A 125 -12.29 21.27 14.38
N GLY A 126 -12.50 22.50 13.92
CA GLY A 126 -11.61 23.64 14.16
C GLY A 126 -10.51 23.84 13.11
N HIS A 127 -10.53 23.09 12.00
CA HIS A 127 -9.58 23.23 10.89
C HIS A 127 -10.14 24.18 9.82
N VAL A 128 -10.20 25.48 10.13
CA VAL A 128 -10.60 26.55 9.20
C VAL A 128 -9.39 26.88 8.32
N ASP A 129 -9.58 27.02 7.00
CA ASP A 129 -8.54 27.35 6.00
C ASP A 129 -7.53 26.26 5.59
N VAL A 130 -7.87 25.00 5.83
CA VAL A 130 -7.06 23.88 5.34
C VAL A 130 -7.27 23.63 3.85
N GLU A 131 -6.18 23.55 3.09
CA GLU A 131 -6.20 23.05 1.71
C GLU A 131 -6.28 21.52 1.70
N LEU A 132 -7.20 20.97 0.91
CA LEU A 132 -7.38 19.53 0.75
C LEU A 132 -6.82 19.02 -0.57
N TRP A 133 -6.32 17.79 -0.52
CA TRP A 133 -6.09 16.96 -1.69
C TRP A 133 -7.03 15.75 -1.63
N LEU A 134 -7.94 15.66 -2.60
CA LEU A 134 -8.86 14.54 -2.78
C LEU A 134 -8.96 14.28 -4.29
N ASP A 135 -8.59 13.08 -4.70
CA ASP A 135 -8.47 12.67 -6.10
C ASP A 135 -9.68 12.98 -7.00
N TYR A 136 -10.90 13.04 -6.46
CA TYR A 136 -12.10 13.43 -7.20
C TYR A 136 -12.04 14.85 -7.78
N LEU A 137 -11.39 15.78 -7.09
CA LEU A 137 -11.28 17.19 -7.52
C LEU A 137 -9.83 17.57 -7.86
N SER A 138 -8.87 16.91 -7.24
CA SER A 138 -7.44 17.20 -7.36
C SER A 138 -6.75 16.54 -8.54
N VAL A 139 -7.36 15.50 -9.15
CA VAL A 139 -6.73 14.76 -10.25
C VAL A 139 -7.59 14.91 -11.51
N PRO A 140 -7.03 15.45 -12.61
CA PRO A 140 -7.70 15.48 -13.90
C PRO A 140 -7.84 14.06 -14.48
N GLN A 141 -8.93 13.38 -14.14
CA GLN A 141 -9.11 11.94 -14.39
C GLN A 141 -9.12 11.53 -15.87
N TRP A 142 -9.49 12.45 -16.77
CA TRP A 142 -9.58 12.21 -18.22
C TRP A 142 -8.39 12.76 -19.00
N SER A 143 -7.37 13.29 -18.31
CA SER A 143 -6.08 13.66 -18.91
C SER A 143 -5.03 12.62 -18.58
N THR A 144 -4.86 11.63 -19.47
CA THR A 144 -3.91 10.51 -19.27
C THR A 144 -2.51 11.00 -18.92
N ALA A 145 -1.99 12.01 -19.63
CA ALA A 145 -0.65 12.53 -19.40
C ALA A 145 -0.47 13.15 -18.00
N LEU A 146 -1.43 13.96 -17.55
CA LEU A 146 -1.37 14.57 -16.21
C LEU A 146 -1.57 13.52 -15.13
N ARG A 147 -2.58 12.65 -15.30
CA ARG A 147 -2.91 11.60 -14.34
C ARG A 147 -1.73 10.65 -14.12
N ASP A 148 -1.10 10.16 -15.19
CA ASP A 148 -0.02 9.18 -15.07
C ASP A 148 1.21 9.79 -14.38
N ASN A 149 1.52 11.07 -14.64
CA ASN A 149 2.56 11.80 -13.93
C ASN A 149 2.26 11.92 -12.42
N ILE A 150 0.99 12.16 -12.05
CA ILE A 150 0.56 12.21 -10.64
C ILE A 150 0.71 10.84 -9.99
N LEU A 151 0.23 9.77 -10.65
CA LEU A 151 0.30 8.40 -10.13
C LEU A 151 1.73 7.96 -9.80
N GLN A 152 2.72 8.38 -10.61
CA GLN A 152 4.13 8.11 -10.36
C GLN A 152 4.65 8.73 -9.06
N ILE A 153 4.07 9.86 -8.62
CA ILE A 153 4.51 10.58 -7.43
C ILE A 153 3.51 10.53 -6.25
N MET A 154 2.48 9.71 -6.33
CA MET A 154 1.48 9.55 -5.26
C MET A 154 2.12 9.26 -3.91
N HIS A 155 3.09 8.36 -3.86
CA HIS A 155 3.84 8.04 -2.63
C HIS A 155 4.60 9.23 -2.04
N ASN A 156 5.01 10.19 -2.88
CA ASN A 156 5.66 11.43 -2.48
C ASN A 156 4.63 12.44 -1.95
N LEU A 157 3.44 12.47 -2.53
CA LEU A 157 2.33 13.32 -2.10
C LEU A 157 1.91 12.99 -0.67
N TYR A 158 1.59 11.72 -0.40
CA TYR A 158 1.18 11.31 0.95
C TYR A 158 2.28 11.46 1.99
N ASN A 159 3.56 11.30 1.60
CA ASN A 159 4.67 11.57 2.51
C ASN A 159 4.92 13.07 2.76
N THR A 160 4.43 13.95 1.88
CA THR A 160 4.60 15.41 2.00
C THR A 160 3.39 16.07 2.67
N ALA A 161 2.20 15.46 2.58
CA ALA A 161 1.00 15.94 3.25
C ALA A 161 1.22 16.11 4.76
N ASP A 162 0.71 17.21 5.32
CA ASP A 162 0.82 17.50 6.75
C ASP A 162 0.08 16.44 7.56
N THR A 163 -1.17 16.18 7.15
CA THR A 163 -2.02 15.13 7.73
C THR A 163 -2.68 14.35 6.60
N THR A 164 -2.77 13.03 6.76
CA THR A 164 -3.60 12.18 5.90
C THR A 164 -4.83 11.71 6.66
N ILE A 165 -6.00 11.95 6.10
CA ILE A 165 -7.28 11.44 6.61
C ILE A 165 -7.56 10.10 5.95
N LEU A 166 -7.77 9.05 6.74
CA LEU A 166 -8.32 7.79 6.24
C LEU A 166 -9.83 7.85 6.38
N TYR A 167 -10.55 7.87 5.26
CA TYR A 167 -11.99 7.88 5.28
C TYR A 167 -12.55 6.46 5.17
N LEU A 168 -12.98 5.92 6.31
CA LEU A 168 -13.59 4.61 6.50
C LEU A 168 -15.11 4.72 6.34
N LYS A 169 -15.56 4.96 5.11
CA LYS A 169 -16.96 5.28 4.78
C LYS A 169 -17.99 4.25 5.25
N ASP A 170 -17.57 3.00 5.41
CA ASP A 170 -18.39 1.85 5.78
C ASP A 170 -18.28 1.48 7.27
N VAL A 171 -17.54 2.26 8.06
CA VAL A 171 -17.43 2.09 9.50
C VAL A 171 -18.29 3.16 10.19
N PRO A 172 -19.38 2.81 10.88
CA PRO A 172 -20.17 3.77 11.67
C PRO A 172 -19.43 4.24 12.95
N PRO A 173 -19.74 5.44 13.48
CA PRO A 173 -19.17 5.91 14.76
C PRO A 173 -19.42 4.94 15.93
N ALA A 174 -20.63 4.37 16.01
CA ALA A 174 -20.99 3.41 17.05
C ALA A 174 -20.07 2.17 17.09
N VAL A 175 -19.51 1.77 15.94
CA VAL A 175 -18.53 0.67 15.87
C VAL A 175 -17.22 1.08 16.55
N VAL A 176 -16.78 2.33 16.36
CA VAL A 176 -15.58 2.88 17.02
C VAL A 176 -15.83 3.03 18.52
N GLU A 177 -16.97 3.57 18.93
CA GLU A 177 -17.33 3.65 20.35
C GLU A 177 -17.27 2.28 21.04
N CYS A 178 -17.86 1.25 20.41
CA CYS A 178 -17.80 -0.13 20.90
C CYS A 178 -16.37 -0.72 20.92
N LEU A 179 -15.50 -0.34 19.98
CA LEU A 179 -14.09 -0.76 19.96
C LEU A 179 -13.32 -0.23 21.18
N TYR A 180 -13.63 0.99 21.63
CA TYR A 180 -12.97 1.65 22.75
C TYR A 180 -13.63 1.40 24.11
N GLN A 181 -14.69 0.60 24.17
CA GLN A 181 -15.24 0.13 25.44
C GLN A 181 -14.22 -0.73 26.21
N ASN A 182 -14.13 -0.51 27.52
CA ASN A 182 -13.22 -1.25 28.40
C ASN A 182 -13.72 -2.67 28.69
N ASN A 183 -15.04 -2.88 28.69
CA ASN A 183 -15.62 -4.17 29.01
C ASN A 183 -15.53 -5.13 27.83
N ARG A 184 -15.21 -6.38 28.12
CA ARG A 184 -15.28 -7.46 27.15
C ARG A 184 -16.73 -7.75 26.82
N SER A 185 -17.10 -7.60 25.55
CA SER A 185 -18.43 -7.86 25.03
C SER A 185 -18.38 -8.53 23.67
N GLU A 186 -19.49 -9.13 23.24
CA GLU A 186 -19.59 -9.69 21.89
C GLU A 186 -19.62 -8.58 20.84
N GLU A 187 -20.22 -7.42 21.17
CA GLU A 187 -20.23 -6.22 20.35
C GLU A 187 -18.80 -5.73 20.06
N ARG A 188 -17.90 -5.75 21.05
CA ARG A 188 -16.49 -5.36 20.88
C ARG A 188 -15.78 -6.23 19.83
N VAL A 189 -16.02 -7.54 19.86
CA VAL A 189 -15.45 -8.49 18.88
C VAL A 189 -16.06 -8.26 17.49
N ARG A 190 -17.37 -7.98 17.40
CA ARG A 190 -18.02 -7.61 16.14
C ARG A 190 -17.47 -6.30 15.57
N SER A 191 -17.11 -5.33 16.41
CA SER A 191 -16.46 -4.09 15.97
C SER A 191 -15.09 -4.35 15.33
N VAL A 192 -14.27 -5.24 15.91
CA VAL A 192 -12.99 -5.65 15.30
C VAL A 192 -13.23 -6.18 13.89
N VAL A 193 -14.18 -7.11 13.73
CA VAL A 193 -14.51 -7.69 12.43
C VAL A 193 -15.03 -6.63 11.46
N SER A 194 -15.90 -5.72 11.91
CA SER A 194 -16.45 -4.64 11.08
C SER A 194 -15.37 -3.71 10.55
N ILE A 195 -14.42 -3.31 11.39
CA ILE A 195 -13.31 -2.44 10.99
C ILE A 195 -12.37 -3.17 10.04
N CYS A 196 -11.94 -4.39 10.40
CA CYS A 196 -11.04 -5.17 9.54
C CYS A 196 -11.64 -5.46 8.17
N ASN A 197 -12.96 -5.62 8.07
CA ASN A 197 -13.68 -5.84 6.82
C ASN A 197 -13.96 -4.58 6.00
N SER A 198 -13.59 -3.40 6.51
CA SER A 198 -13.76 -2.15 5.77
C SER A 198 -13.14 -2.30 4.38
N THR A 199 -13.89 -1.84 3.38
CA THR A 199 -13.47 -1.74 1.99
C THR A 199 -12.15 -1.00 1.84
N TYR A 200 -11.79 -0.13 2.79
CA TYR A 200 -10.50 0.56 2.84
C TYR A 200 -9.33 -0.42 2.88
N PHE A 201 -9.38 -1.44 3.74
CA PHE A 201 -8.29 -2.41 3.88
C PHE A 201 -8.17 -3.39 2.72
N LYS A 202 -9.20 -3.44 1.85
CA LYS A 202 -9.23 -4.30 0.67
C LYS A 202 -8.62 -3.63 -0.57
N ARG A 203 -8.25 -2.36 -0.52
CA ARG A 203 -7.63 -1.66 -1.67
C ARG A 203 -6.12 -1.59 -1.54
N VAL A 204 -5.46 -1.64 -2.68
CA VAL A 204 -4.00 -1.66 -2.81
C VAL A 204 -3.40 -0.27 -2.61
N TRP A 205 -4.00 0.73 -3.25
CA TRP A 205 -3.60 2.12 -3.12
C TRP A 205 -3.64 2.60 -1.67
N THR A 206 -4.72 2.33 -0.94
CA THR A 206 -4.90 2.75 0.45
C THR A 206 -3.79 2.24 1.38
N ALA A 207 -3.20 1.08 1.10
CA ALA A 207 -2.05 0.56 1.84
C ALA A 207 -0.79 1.41 1.61
N MET A 208 -0.47 1.71 0.34
CA MET A 208 0.65 2.57 -0.01
C MET A 208 0.46 3.96 0.60
N GLU A 209 -0.73 4.54 0.45
CA GLU A 209 -1.07 5.85 1.00
C GLU A 209 -0.84 5.88 2.51
N PHE A 210 -1.41 4.93 3.26
CA PHE A 210 -1.24 4.80 4.70
C PHE A 210 0.22 4.66 5.15
N ILE A 211 1.00 3.81 4.46
CA ILE A 211 2.41 3.54 4.77
C ILE A 211 3.26 4.80 4.59
N ARG A 212 2.96 5.57 3.55
CA ARG A 212 3.74 6.75 3.16
C ARG A 212 3.36 7.99 3.96
N SER A 213 2.12 8.07 4.45
CA SER A 213 1.67 9.16 5.31
C SER A 213 2.54 9.34 6.55
N GLY A 214 2.87 10.59 6.85
CA GLY A 214 3.42 10.99 8.15
C GLY A 214 2.36 10.87 9.24
N ARG A 215 1.66 11.98 9.51
CA ARG A 215 0.54 12.00 10.46
C ARG A 215 -0.72 11.44 9.82
N VAL A 216 -1.44 10.60 10.56
CA VAL A 216 -2.69 10.00 10.12
C VAL A 216 -3.80 10.31 11.12
N ARG A 217 -4.98 10.63 10.59
CA ARG A 217 -6.23 10.81 11.33
C ARG A 217 -7.34 10.02 10.66
N MET A 218 -8.38 9.68 11.40
CA MET A 218 -9.48 8.86 10.91
C MET A 218 -10.74 9.68 10.73
N MET A 219 -11.49 9.37 9.68
CA MET A 219 -12.86 9.83 9.47
C MET A 219 -13.73 8.61 9.22
N VAL A 220 -14.90 8.57 9.84
CA VAL A 220 -15.84 7.43 9.77
C VAL A 220 -17.08 7.77 8.95
N GLY A 221 -17.97 6.80 8.70
CA GLY A 221 -18.99 6.83 7.65
C GLY A 221 -20.01 7.98 7.67
N ASP A 222 -20.16 8.69 8.79
CA ASP A 222 -20.98 9.89 8.91
C ASP A 222 -20.17 11.20 8.82
N TYR A 223 -18.92 11.10 8.35
CA TYR A 223 -17.94 12.18 8.28
C TYR A 223 -17.43 12.66 9.64
N THR A 224 -17.68 11.93 10.74
CA THR A 224 -17.09 12.27 12.04
C THR A 224 -15.56 12.17 11.97
N TYR A 225 -14.90 13.30 12.23
CA TYR A 225 -13.45 13.42 12.28
C TYR A 225 -12.93 13.10 13.68
N LEU A 226 -12.07 12.08 13.77
CA LEU A 226 -11.56 11.56 15.04
C LEU A 226 -10.22 12.22 15.38
N ALA A 227 -10.26 13.51 15.77
CA ALA A 227 -9.08 14.34 16.01
C ALA A 227 -8.19 13.82 17.16
N ASP A 228 -8.84 13.32 18.23
CA ASP A 228 -8.22 12.95 19.50
C ASP A 228 -7.67 11.53 19.53
N LEU A 229 -7.99 10.71 18.51
CA LEU A 229 -7.52 9.33 18.43
C LEU A 229 -6.21 9.26 17.65
N ASP A 230 -5.11 9.06 18.37
CA ASP A 230 -3.77 8.87 17.80
C ASP A 230 -3.43 7.38 17.60
N ASP A 231 -4.36 6.62 17.01
CA ASP A 231 -4.16 5.21 16.63
C ASP A 231 -4.46 5.04 15.13
N PRO A 232 -3.44 5.19 14.25
CA PRO A 232 -3.63 5.14 12.81
C PRO A 232 -4.34 3.85 12.37
N ALA A 233 -5.51 4.02 11.74
CA ALA A 233 -6.37 2.91 11.29
C ALA A 233 -6.78 1.92 12.39
N PHE A 234 -6.76 2.35 13.66
CA PHE A 234 -7.08 1.56 14.85
C PHE A 234 -6.18 0.33 15.06
N LEU A 235 -5.02 0.27 14.41
CA LEU A 235 -4.20 -0.95 14.36
C LEU A 235 -3.72 -1.39 15.74
N SER A 236 -3.34 -0.46 16.60
CA SER A 236 -2.87 -0.78 17.95
C SER A 236 -4.00 -1.33 18.79
N ARG A 237 -5.19 -0.71 18.72
CA ARG A 237 -6.38 -1.15 19.44
C ARG A 237 -6.88 -2.50 18.96
N LEU A 238 -6.94 -2.72 17.64
CA LEU A 238 -7.32 -4.01 17.04
C LEU A 238 -6.38 -5.13 17.49
N HIS A 239 -5.07 -4.87 17.51
CA HIS A 239 -4.07 -5.83 17.97
C HIS A 239 -4.18 -6.13 19.47
N SER A 240 -4.40 -5.10 20.30
CA SER A 240 -4.62 -5.28 21.75
C SER A 240 -5.83 -6.16 22.04
N ILE A 241 -6.98 -5.84 21.43
CA ILE A 241 -8.22 -6.60 21.63
C ILE A 241 -8.02 -8.05 21.14
N TRP A 242 -7.36 -8.24 19.99
CA TRP A 242 -7.06 -9.59 19.50
C TRP A 242 -6.27 -10.41 20.52
N ASN A 243 -5.20 -9.83 21.08
CA ASN A 243 -4.36 -10.51 22.06
C ASN A 243 -5.10 -10.79 23.37
N GLU A 244 -5.97 -9.89 23.83
CA GLU A 244 -6.84 -10.11 24.98
C GLU A 244 -7.80 -11.29 24.75
N GLU A 245 -8.50 -11.31 23.62
CA GLU A 245 -9.43 -12.39 23.28
C GLU A 245 -8.69 -13.72 23.08
N ALA A 246 -7.56 -13.72 22.37
CA ALA A 246 -6.76 -14.91 22.12
C ALA A 246 -6.25 -15.57 23.42
N ARG A 247 -5.92 -14.79 24.45
CA ARG A 247 -5.58 -15.31 25.79
C ARG A 247 -6.76 -15.93 26.52
N HIS A 248 -7.97 -15.48 26.24
CA HIS A 248 -9.18 -16.00 26.88
C HIS A 248 -9.62 -17.35 26.28
N TYR A 249 -9.39 -17.56 24.99
CA TYR A 249 -9.69 -18.84 24.35
C TYR A 249 -8.50 -19.79 24.49
N LYS A 250 -8.75 -21.03 24.93
CA LYS A 250 -7.70 -22.07 25.03
C LYS A 250 -7.05 -22.40 23.69
N VAL A 251 -7.78 -22.19 22.58
CA VAL A 251 -7.39 -22.53 21.21
C VAL A 251 -7.85 -21.39 20.32
N VAL A 252 -6.91 -20.71 19.65
CA VAL A 252 -7.15 -19.50 18.84
C VAL A 252 -8.10 -19.79 17.66
N GLN A 253 -8.09 -21.00 17.14
CA GLN A 253 -8.97 -21.44 16.05
C GLN A 253 -10.46 -21.30 16.39
N PHE A 254 -10.85 -21.37 17.68
CA PHE A 254 -12.25 -21.11 18.07
C PHE A 254 -12.62 -19.63 17.94
N LEU A 255 -11.69 -18.73 18.26
CA LEU A 255 -11.89 -17.30 18.07
C LEU A 255 -11.93 -16.96 16.58
N GLU A 256 -11.06 -17.56 15.78
CA GLU A 256 -11.08 -17.45 14.31
C GLU A 256 -12.41 -17.93 13.71
N GLN A 257 -12.91 -19.09 14.17
CA GLN A 257 -14.21 -19.61 13.76
C GLN A 257 -15.35 -18.65 14.16
N LYS A 258 -15.30 -18.08 15.37
CA LYS A 258 -16.28 -17.10 15.85
C LYS A 258 -16.27 -15.82 15.01
N MET A 259 -15.11 -15.40 14.51
CA MET A 259 -14.97 -14.28 13.58
C MET A 259 -15.35 -14.64 12.13
N ASN A 260 -15.76 -15.89 11.86
CA ASN A 260 -16.00 -16.44 10.52
C ASN A 260 -14.77 -16.26 9.61
N MET A 261 -13.59 -16.63 10.10
CA MET A 261 -12.36 -16.62 9.33
C MET A 261 -12.55 -17.36 8.00
N GLY A 262 -12.14 -16.71 6.91
CA GLY A 262 -12.37 -17.18 5.53
C GLY A 262 -13.59 -16.57 4.84
N LYS A 263 -14.49 -15.90 5.57
CA LYS A 263 -15.47 -14.95 5.00
C LYS A 263 -15.13 -13.49 5.33
N ASN A 264 -14.40 -13.29 6.43
CA ASN A 264 -14.04 -11.98 6.97
C ASN A 264 -12.53 -11.81 7.08
N GLN A 265 -12.07 -10.56 6.99
CA GLN A 265 -10.73 -10.14 7.38
C GLN A 265 -10.63 -10.06 8.91
N VAL A 266 -9.47 -10.45 9.42
CA VAL A 266 -9.10 -10.47 10.84
C VAL A 266 -7.83 -9.66 11.05
N PRO A 267 -7.52 -9.18 12.27
CA PRO A 267 -6.42 -8.22 12.49
C PRO A 267 -5.07 -8.60 11.87
N TRP A 268 -4.61 -9.85 11.99
CA TRP A 268 -3.32 -10.28 11.41
C TRP A 268 -3.37 -10.47 9.89
N SER A 269 -4.56 -10.59 9.29
CA SER A 269 -4.73 -10.66 7.83
C SER A 269 -4.50 -9.32 7.13
N LEU A 270 -4.55 -8.20 7.87
CA LEU A 270 -4.22 -6.87 7.36
C LEU A 270 -2.74 -6.74 6.96
N GLY A 271 -1.90 -7.67 7.41
CA GLY A 271 -0.46 -7.67 7.25
C GLY A 271 0.24 -6.76 8.27
N ALA A 272 1.55 -6.62 8.14
CA ALA A 272 2.38 -5.83 9.05
C ALA A 272 2.27 -4.30 8.79
N LEU A 273 1.05 -3.77 8.62
CA LEU A 273 0.81 -2.36 8.28
C LEU A 273 1.40 -1.38 9.30
N SER A 274 1.37 -1.71 10.59
CA SER A 274 1.95 -0.88 11.65
C SER A 274 3.47 -0.79 11.52
N VAL A 275 4.12 -1.92 11.21
CA VAL A 275 5.55 -2.00 10.90
C VAL A 275 5.85 -1.24 9.61
N ALA A 276 5.02 -1.38 8.59
CA ALA A 276 5.15 -0.69 7.31
C ALA A 276 5.08 0.82 7.43
N LYS A 277 4.11 1.31 8.19
CA LYS A 277 4.02 2.73 8.51
C LYS A 277 5.26 3.24 9.27
N ARG A 278 5.76 2.47 10.24
CA ARG A 278 6.95 2.83 11.03
C ARG A 278 8.20 2.91 10.16
N LEU A 279 8.42 1.93 9.29
CA LEU A 279 9.59 1.87 8.41
C LEU A 279 9.46 2.79 7.20
N LYS A 280 8.24 3.20 6.82
CA LYS A 280 7.85 3.91 5.58
C LYS A 280 8.24 3.21 4.28
N ARG A 281 8.92 2.07 4.37
CA ARG A 281 9.45 1.24 3.30
C ARG A 281 9.47 -0.21 3.74
N PHE A 282 9.21 -1.09 2.81
CA PHE A 282 9.15 -2.54 3.03
C PHE A 282 10.10 -3.23 2.07
N ASN A 283 10.62 -4.41 2.43
CA ASN A 283 11.33 -5.22 1.46
C ASN A 283 10.35 -5.72 0.37
N PHE A 284 10.88 -6.00 -0.80
CA PHE A 284 10.14 -6.34 -2.00
C PHE A 284 9.18 -7.50 -1.77
N ALA A 285 9.65 -8.56 -1.13
CA ALA A 285 8.86 -9.76 -0.85
C ALA A 285 7.66 -9.45 0.05
N PHE A 286 7.85 -8.69 1.12
CA PHE A 286 6.72 -8.29 1.96
C PHE A 286 5.79 -7.30 1.28
N GLY A 287 6.32 -6.34 0.52
CA GLY A 287 5.53 -5.41 -0.28
C GLY A 287 4.60 -6.16 -1.23
N THR A 288 5.15 -7.14 -1.97
CA THR A 288 4.39 -8.03 -2.85
C THR A 288 3.30 -8.77 -2.10
N VAL A 289 3.62 -9.48 -1.00
CA VAL A 289 2.63 -10.24 -0.22
C VAL A 289 1.53 -9.33 0.35
N LEU A 290 1.91 -8.16 0.87
CA LEU A 290 0.98 -7.19 1.42
C LEU A 290 -0.05 -6.74 0.37
N LEU A 291 0.39 -6.50 -0.87
CA LEU A 291 -0.47 -6.08 -1.97
C LEU A 291 -1.29 -7.25 -2.56
N CYS A 292 -0.70 -8.44 -2.70
CA CYS A 292 -1.41 -9.64 -3.12
C CYS A 292 -2.56 -9.97 -2.18
N LYS A 293 -2.33 -9.84 -0.86
CA LYS A 293 -3.36 -10.05 0.18
C LYS A 293 -4.59 -9.14 0.07
N ARG A 294 -4.44 -8.03 -0.67
CA ARG A 294 -5.51 -7.05 -0.91
C ARG A 294 -6.26 -7.28 -2.22
N GLY A 295 -6.01 -8.40 -2.91
CA GLY A 295 -6.86 -8.75 -4.05
C GLY A 295 -6.66 -7.85 -5.28
N CYS A 296 -5.49 -7.21 -5.44
CA CYS A 296 -5.22 -6.34 -6.60
C CYS A 296 -5.43 -7.11 -7.90
N ARG A 297 -6.37 -6.69 -8.76
CA ARG A 297 -6.59 -7.35 -10.07
C ARG A 297 -6.01 -6.56 -11.23
N ASP A 298 -5.57 -5.32 -11.03
CA ASP A 298 -4.95 -4.50 -12.06
C ASP A 298 -3.42 -4.55 -11.94
N ARG A 299 -2.74 -4.86 -13.05
CA ARG A 299 -1.29 -5.08 -13.09
C ARG A 299 -0.51 -3.78 -12.89
N ILE A 300 -1.03 -2.68 -13.42
CA ILE A 300 -0.36 -1.38 -13.41
C ILE A 300 -0.51 -0.75 -12.02
N ASP A 301 -1.70 -0.81 -11.43
CA ASP A 301 -1.93 -0.37 -10.05
C ASP A 301 -1.05 -1.13 -9.05
N PHE A 302 -0.91 -2.43 -9.24
CA PHE A 302 -0.01 -3.25 -8.42
C PHE A 302 1.43 -2.75 -8.49
N LEU A 303 1.96 -2.50 -9.70
CA LEU A 303 3.33 -2.02 -9.88
C LEU A 303 3.53 -0.62 -9.29
N HIS A 304 2.57 0.30 -9.48
CA HIS A 304 2.68 1.64 -8.90
C HIS A 304 2.68 1.61 -7.38
N ALA A 305 1.76 0.83 -6.77
CA ALA A 305 1.71 0.69 -5.33
C ALA A 305 2.97 0.00 -4.78
N LEU A 306 3.48 -1.03 -5.47
CA LEU A 306 4.70 -1.72 -5.08
C LEU A 306 5.91 -0.77 -5.11
N SER A 307 6.11 -0.05 -6.22
CA SER A 307 7.17 0.96 -6.36
C SER A 307 7.08 2.05 -5.28
N GLY A 308 5.87 2.40 -4.84
CA GLY A 308 5.66 3.35 -3.75
C GLY A 308 6.00 2.82 -2.34
N ILE A 309 6.01 1.50 -2.12
CA ILE A 309 6.20 0.86 -0.81
C ILE A 309 7.63 0.33 -0.63
N VAL A 310 8.29 -0.11 -1.71
CA VAL A 310 9.63 -0.72 -1.64
C VAL A 310 10.74 0.35 -1.60
N PRO A 311 12.02 -0.01 -1.36
CA PRO A 311 13.09 0.97 -1.14
C PRO A 311 13.45 1.81 -2.38
N THR A 312 12.90 1.48 -3.55
CA THR A 312 13.36 1.95 -4.85
C THR A 312 12.36 2.88 -5.52
N GLN A 313 12.85 3.95 -6.14
CA GLN A 313 12.05 4.82 -6.99
C GLN A 313 12.24 4.43 -8.46
N SER A 314 11.58 3.36 -8.90
CA SER A 314 11.57 2.98 -10.31
C SER A 314 10.40 3.65 -11.01
N THR A 315 10.68 4.44 -12.05
CA THR A 315 9.66 5.00 -12.93
C THR A 315 9.14 3.92 -13.86
N ILE A 316 7.82 3.69 -13.83
CA ILE A 316 7.14 2.72 -14.71
C ILE A 316 6.91 3.40 -16.06
N LEU A 317 7.43 2.81 -17.13
CA LEU A 317 7.28 3.37 -18.47
C LEU A 317 5.94 2.94 -19.11
N PRO A 318 5.21 3.86 -19.75
CA PRO A 318 3.98 3.52 -20.46
C PRO A 318 4.22 2.46 -21.54
N GLY A 319 3.36 1.43 -21.61
CA GLY A 319 3.43 0.37 -22.64
C GLY A 319 4.42 -0.77 -22.35
N SER A 320 5.09 -0.75 -21.20
CA SER A 320 5.96 -1.84 -20.76
C SER A 320 5.15 -3.07 -20.32
N ASN A 321 5.67 -4.28 -20.60
CA ASN A 321 5.08 -5.52 -20.12
C ASN A 321 5.24 -5.61 -18.60
N PHE A 322 4.18 -5.96 -17.87
CA PHE A 322 4.17 -6.17 -16.41
C PHE A 322 5.39 -6.94 -15.91
N LYS A 323 5.75 -8.05 -16.57
CA LYS A 323 6.90 -8.88 -16.17
C LYS A 323 8.22 -8.10 -16.22
N ALA A 324 8.40 -7.24 -17.23
CA ALA A 324 9.61 -6.45 -17.37
C ALA A 324 9.74 -5.40 -16.27
N GLU A 325 8.66 -4.69 -15.94
CA GLU A 325 8.66 -3.68 -14.87
C GLU A 325 8.74 -4.32 -13.49
N TYR A 326 8.05 -5.44 -13.26
CA TYR A 326 8.16 -6.18 -12.00
C TYR A 326 9.61 -6.61 -11.73
N TYR A 327 10.29 -7.17 -12.73
CA TYR A 327 11.71 -7.50 -12.60
C TYR A 327 12.62 -6.29 -12.48
N LYS A 328 12.27 -5.15 -13.09
CA LYS A 328 13.02 -3.90 -12.93
C LYS A 328 12.94 -3.39 -11.49
N ILE A 329 11.76 -3.45 -10.87
CA ILE A 329 11.57 -3.13 -9.45
C ILE A 329 12.37 -4.11 -8.58
N ALA A 330 12.23 -5.42 -8.83
CA ALA A 330 12.97 -6.46 -8.11
C ALA A 330 14.50 -6.25 -8.20
N TRP A 331 15.01 -6.00 -9.41
CA TRP A 331 16.42 -5.74 -9.66
C TRP A 331 16.92 -4.47 -8.94
N SER A 332 16.11 -3.42 -8.97
CA SER A 332 16.40 -2.20 -8.22
C SER A 332 16.46 -2.47 -6.72
N CYS A 333 15.60 -3.34 -6.19
CA CYS A 333 15.57 -3.70 -4.78
C CYS A 333 16.84 -4.48 -4.40
N LEU A 334 17.26 -5.43 -5.23
CA LEU A 334 18.52 -6.15 -5.05
C LEU A 334 19.72 -5.19 -4.97
N LYS A 335 19.78 -4.21 -5.88
CA LYS A 335 20.80 -3.14 -5.84
C LYS A 335 20.72 -2.27 -4.58
N ALA A 336 19.51 -2.05 -4.08
CA ALA A 336 19.27 -1.38 -2.80
C ALA A 336 19.53 -2.29 -1.58
N ARG A 337 20.18 -3.44 -1.78
CA ARG A 337 20.54 -4.44 -0.75
C ARG A 337 19.36 -5.17 -0.12
N ASP A 338 18.19 -5.08 -0.74
CA ASP A 338 17.05 -5.91 -0.42
C ASP A 338 17.13 -7.21 -1.22
N MET A 339 17.54 -8.28 -0.55
CA MET A 339 17.70 -9.63 -1.13
C MET A 339 16.40 -10.43 -1.18
N SER A 340 15.31 -9.89 -0.62
CA SER A 340 14.02 -10.56 -0.55
C SER A 340 13.42 -10.95 -1.91
N PRO A 341 13.72 -10.28 -3.06
CA PRO A 341 13.28 -10.78 -4.37
C PRO A 341 13.77 -12.18 -4.71
N LEU A 342 14.92 -12.64 -4.17
CA LEU A 342 15.44 -14.00 -4.38
C LEU A 342 14.71 -15.04 -3.52
N LEU A 343 13.92 -14.60 -2.55
CA LEU A 343 13.23 -15.41 -1.56
C LEU A 343 11.70 -15.39 -1.74
N ILE A 344 11.24 -14.98 -2.93
CA ILE A 344 9.84 -15.14 -3.31
C ILE A 344 9.65 -16.55 -3.88
N THR A 345 8.59 -17.22 -3.46
CA THR A 345 8.27 -18.55 -3.99
C THR A 345 7.95 -18.39 -5.47
N PRO A 346 8.59 -19.17 -6.37
CA PRO A 346 8.27 -19.11 -7.79
C PRO A 346 6.82 -19.53 -8.04
N VAL A 347 6.21 -19.03 -9.11
CA VAL A 347 4.86 -19.42 -9.54
C VAL A 347 4.81 -20.94 -9.74
N MET A 348 4.14 -21.66 -8.81
CA MET A 348 4.01 -23.12 -8.83
C MET A 348 2.84 -23.62 -9.72
N GLY A 349 2.18 -22.71 -10.46
CA GLY A 349 1.07 -23.01 -11.36
C GLY A 349 -0.15 -23.60 -10.63
N ALA A 350 -0.95 -24.40 -11.35
CA ALA A 350 -2.24 -24.97 -10.87
C ALA A 350 -2.13 -25.96 -9.68
N ILE A 351 -0.93 -26.19 -9.15
CA ILE A 351 -0.64 -27.20 -8.12
C ILE A 351 -0.93 -26.67 -6.71
N GLU A 352 -1.02 -25.35 -6.50
CA GLU A 352 -1.27 -24.78 -5.17
C GLU A 352 -2.75 -24.49 -4.89
N ARG A 353 -3.46 -25.54 -4.45
CA ARG A 353 -4.67 -25.41 -3.60
C ARG A 353 -4.34 -25.47 -2.11
N ARG A 354 -3.10 -25.16 -1.72
CA ARG A 354 -2.71 -25.15 -0.30
C ARG A 354 -3.20 -23.85 0.28
N GLY A 355 -4.43 -23.84 0.77
CA GLY A 355 -5.05 -22.67 1.37
C GLY A 355 -6.53 -22.82 1.71
N PRO A 356 -7.05 -22.22 2.79
CA PRO A 356 -8.48 -22.12 2.98
C PRO A 356 -9.09 -21.35 1.81
N ARG A 357 -10.32 -21.72 1.40
CA ARG A 357 -10.99 -21.32 0.15
C ARG A 357 -11.04 -19.81 -0.18
N HIS A 358 -10.67 -18.91 0.73
CA HIS A 358 -10.56 -17.47 0.48
C HIS A 358 -9.27 -17.06 -0.23
N TRP A 359 -8.27 -17.96 -0.33
CA TRP A 359 -7.01 -17.66 -1.02
C TRP A 359 -7.15 -17.58 -2.54
N SER A 360 -8.29 -18.03 -3.10
CA SER A 360 -8.67 -17.78 -4.50
C SER A 360 -9.15 -16.35 -4.78
N GLU A 361 -9.25 -15.49 -3.76
CA GLU A 361 -9.63 -14.06 -3.90
C GLU A 361 -8.42 -13.13 -3.97
N PHE A 362 -7.19 -13.65 -3.80
CA PHE A 362 -5.97 -12.87 -4.03
C PHE A 362 -5.82 -12.58 -5.52
N GLY A 363 -5.55 -11.32 -5.84
CA GLY A 363 -5.69 -10.81 -7.21
C GLY A 363 -4.48 -11.08 -8.10
N TYR A 364 -3.36 -11.53 -7.49
CA TYR A 364 -2.18 -12.07 -8.17
C TYR A 364 -1.65 -13.30 -7.41
N GLU A 365 -1.37 -14.37 -8.16
CA GLU A 365 -1.00 -15.72 -7.69
C GLU A 365 0.44 -15.83 -7.12
N ASP A 366 0.93 -14.82 -6.40
CA ASP A 366 2.20 -14.86 -5.66
C ASP A 366 1.89 -14.61 -4.18
N VAL A 367 1.36 -15.62 -3.49
CA VAL A 367 0.92 -15.49 -2.09
C VAL A 367 1.99 -15.98 -1.11
N PHE A 368 3.02 -16.66 -1.60
CA PHE A 368 4.02 -17.24 -0.73
C PHE A 368 5.35 -16.51 -0.91
N THR A 369 5.71 -15.74 0.10
CA THR A 369 7.10 -15.79 0.56
C THR A 369 7.28 -17.11 1.30
N TRP A 370 8.51 -17.50 1.61
CA TRP A 370 8.81 -18.62 2.52
C TRP A 370 8.31 -18.39 3.96
N SER A 371 7.16 -17.75 4.15
CA SER A 371 6.66 -17.18 5.40
C SER A 371 7.70 -16.32 6.09
N LEU A 372 8.46 -15.56 5.29
CA LEU A 372 9.45 -14.62 5.81
C LEU A 372 8.75 -13.70 6.81
N GLN A 373 9.27 -13.68 8.03
CA GLN A 373 8.85 -12.74 9.08
C GLN A 373 9.64 -11.45 8.94
N ASP A 374 9.23 -10.44 9.72
CA ASP A 374 9.79 -9.09 9.65
C ASP A 374 11.31 -9.16 9.61
N GLU A 375 11.91 -8.45 8.65
CA GLU A 375 13.35 -8.37 8.54
C GLU A 375 13.89 -7.61 9.74
N THR A 376 14.44 -8.35 10.71
CA THR A 376 14.99 -7.78 11.93
C THR A 376 16.37 -7.16 11.69
N HIS A 377 17.13 -7.73 10.76
CA HIS A 377 18.44 -7.27 10.35
C HIS A 377 18.63 -7.49 8.85
N PRO A 378 19.21 -6.52 8.12
CA PRO A 378 19.57 -6.75 6.74
C PRO A 378 20.61 -7.87 6.63
N PRO A 379 20.57 -8.68 5.56
CA PRO A 379 21.57 -9.72 5.36
C PRO A 379 22.96 -9.09 5.29
N ALA A 380 23.87 -9.57 6.15
CA ALA A 380 25.25 -9.11 6.23
C ALA A 380 26.07 -9.60 5.04
N LEU A 381 25.78 -9.04 3.86
CA LEU A 381 26.47 -9.30 2.60
C LEU A 381 27.36 -8.11 2.28
N GLU A 382 28.27 -7.79 3.21
CA GLU A 382 28.85 -6.46 3.24
C GLU A 382 29.64 -6.16 1.95
N HIS A 383 30.43 -7.09 1.38
CA HIS A 383 31.39 -6.70 0.32
C HIS A 383 31.53 -7.63 -0.90
N ASP A 384 30.73 -8.69 -1.04
CA ASP A 384 30.98 -9.75 -2.04
C ASP A 384 29.92 -9.92 -3.14
N LEU A 385 28.95 -8.99 -3.25
CA LEU A 385 27.92 -9.01 -4.28
C LEU A 385 28.30 -8.14 -5.49
N TYR A 386 28.26 -8.75 -6.67
CA TYR A 386 28.49 -8.11 -7.96
C TYR A 386 27.21 -8.16 -8.79
N PHE A 387 26.82 -7.01 -9.34
CA PHE A 387 25.67 -6.87 -10.22
C PHE A 387 26.14 -6.65 -11.64
N ASN A 388 25.77 -7.55 -12.55
CA ASN A 388 25.92 -7.36 -13.98
C ASN A 388 24.56 -6.93 -14.56
N ASP A 389 24.46 -5.67 -14.99
CA ASP A 389 23.23 -5.10 -15.53
C ASP A 389 22.86 -5.63 -16.92
N ASP A 390 23.86 -5.92 -17.74
CA ASP A 390 23.68 -6.39 -19.12
C ASP A 390 23.08 -7.80 -19.12
N ASP A 391 23.62 -8.68 -18.28
CA ASP A 391 23.16 -10.07 -18.16
C ASP A 391 22.11 -10.29 -17.07
N ARG A 392 21.80 -9.26 -16.27
CA ARG A 392 20.93 -9.32 -15.07
C ARG A 392 21.34 -10.43 -14.09
N LEU A 393 22.65 -10.58 -13.87
CA LEU A 393 23.21 -11.61 -13.00
C LEU A 393 23.68 -11.00 -11.67
N VAL A 394 23.25 -11.63 -10.58
CA VAL A 394 23.82 -11.39 -9.24
C VAL A 394 24.84 -12.48 -8.98
N SER A 395 26.08 -12.08 -8.79
CA SER A 395 27.18 -12.98 -8.45
C SER A 395 27.64 -12.69 -7.03
N MET A 396 27.92 -13.73 -6.26
CA MET A 396 28.53 -13.61 -4.95
C MET A 396 29.89 -14.29 -4.96
N LYS A 397 30.89 -13.71 -4.29
CA LYS A 397 32.17 -14.39 -4.09
C LYS A 397 31.93 -15.70 -3.33
N LEU A 398 32.36 -16.81 -3.91
CA LEU A 398 32.29 -18.11 -3.24
C LEU A 398 33.20 -18.07 -2.00
N GLN A 399 32.61 -18.21 -0.82
CA GLN A 399 33.36 -18.37 0.42
C GLN A 399 33.45 -19.85 0.78
N THR A 400 34.66 -20.39 0.74
CA THR A 400 34.92 -21.73 1.27
C THR A 400 34.95 -21.65 2.79
N ILE A 401 33.88 -22.14 3.43
CA ILE A 401 33.75 -22.24 4.89
C ILE A 401 34.54 -23.42 5.49
N GLY A 402 34.90 -24.40 4.66
CA GLY A 402 35.63 -25.60 5.05
C GLY A 402 35.66 -26.63 3.92
N THR A 403 36.57 -27.60 4.03
CA THR A 403 36.68 -28.72 3.08
C THR A 403 36.35 -30.01 3.82
N VAL A 404 35.30 -30.71 3.38
CA VAL A 404 35.00 -32.05 3.86
C VAL A 404 35.81 -33.04 3.02
N SER A 405 36.85 -33.60 3.62
CA SER A 405 37.70 -34.62 2.99
C SER A 405 37.34 -36.00 3.54
N VAL A 406 36.93 -36.92 2.67
CA VAL A 406 36.72 -38.32 3.03
C VAL A 406 38.02 -39.08 2.80
N ILE A 407 38.61 -39.67 3.84
CA ILE A 407 39.81 -40.50 3.71
C ILE A 407 39.40 -41.86 3.11
N GLN A 408 39.59 -42.02 1.80
CA GLN A 408 39.25 -43.24 1.04
C GLN A 408 39.88 -44.52 1.61
N ARG A 409 41.03 -44.41 2.28
CA ARG A 409 41.81 -45.58 2.76
C ARG A 409 41.12 -46.41 3.84
N ALA A 410 40.13 -45.88 4.55
CA ALA A 410 39.40 -46.65 5.57
C ALA A 410 38.18 -47.41 5.00
N PHE A 411 37.72 -47.08 3.79
CA PHE A 411 36.45 -47.60 3.23
C PHE A 411 36.61 -48.35 1.90
N ALA A 412 37.83 -48.39 1.34
CA ALA A 412 38.09 -49.00 0.04
C ALA A 412 37.92 -50.52 0.02
N GLU A 413 38.06 -51.21 1.16
CA GLU A 413 37.99 -52.68 1.18
C GLU A 413 36.69 -53.26 1.75
N GLU A 414 35.93 -52.54 2.60
CA GLU A 414 34.83 -53.19 3.33
C GLU A 414 33.42 -52.63 3.09
N GLN A 415 33.18 -51.31 2.91
CA GLN A 415 31.79 -50.79 2.78
C GLN A 415 31.66 -49.50 1.93
N PRO A 416 31.44 -49.61 0.60
CA PRO A 416 31.20 -48.48 -0.31
C PRO A 416 29.98 -47.62 0.07
N PHE A 417 29.00 -48.22 0.74
CA PHE A 417 27.73 -47.58 1.12
C PHE A 417 27.93 -46.46 2.16
N LEU A 418 28.89 -46.60 3.08
CA LEU A 418 29.14 -45.62 4.14
C LEU A 418 29.63 -44.27 3.61
N SER A 419 30.43 -44.27 2.53
CA SER A 419 30.86 -43.01 1.88
C SER A 419 29.69 -42.23 1.28
N ARG A 420 28.72 -42.97 0.73
CA ARG A 420 27.50 -42.41 0.14
C ARG A 420 26.53 -41.92 1.21
N SER A 421 26.35 -42.69 2.27
CA SER A 421 25.52 -42.32 3.43
C SER A 421 26.07 -41.11 4.15
N PHE A 422 27.39 -41.03 4.38
CA PHE A 422 28.02 -39.86 4.97
C PHE A 422 27.89 -38.63 4.06
N SER A 423 28.15 -38.76 2.76
CA SER A 423 27.98 -37.64 1.81
C SER A 423 26.53 -37.15 1.76
N TYR A 424 25.56 -38.07 1.83
CA TYR A 424 24.14 -37.73 1.86
C TYR A 424 23.73 -37.09 3.19
N GLY A 425 24.20 -37.61 4.32
CA GLY A 425 23.95 -37.04 5.65
C GLY A 425 24.59 -35.66 5.81
N ALA A 426 25.82 -35.47 5.33
CA ALA A 426 26.49 -34.17 5.31
C ALA A 426 25.74 -33.17 4.41
N LYS A 427 25.26 -33.61 3.25
CA LYS A 427 24.42 -32.78 2.39
C LYS A 427 23.14 -32.35 3.12
N LEU A 428 22.42 -33.29 3.73
CA LEU A 428 21.19 -33.00 4.48
C LEU A 428 21.45 -32.05 5.65
N ALA A 429 22.49 -32.30 6.44
CA ALA A 429 22.88 -31.43 7.55
C ALA A 429 23.16 -29.99 7.08
N LEU A 430 23.87 -29.82 5.95
CA LEU A 430 24.12 -28.49 5.36
C LEU A 430 22.84 -27.84 4.81
N GLU A 431 21.92 -28.63 4.23
CA GLU A 431 20.66 -28.13 3.67
C GLU A 431 19.69 -27.62 4.75
N PHE A 432 19.65 -28.27 5.92
CA PHE A 432 18.69 -27.94 6.98
C PHE A 432 19.27 -27.05 8.08
N ASP A 433 20.50 -27.29 8.52
CA ASP A 433 21.10 -26.62 9.68
C ASP A 433 22.17 -25.58 9.28
N GLY A 434 22.56 -25.58 8.01
CA GLY A 434 23.42 -24.55 7.42
C GLY A 434 24.93 -24.75 7.66
N PRO A 435 25.75 -23.75 7.28
CA PRO A 435 27.20 -23.88 7.20
C PRO A 435 27.96 -23.75 8.54
N ASN A 436 27.25 -23.50 9.64
CA ASN A 436 27.89 -23.36 10.94
C ASN A 436 28.46 -24.71 11.40
N VAL A 437 29.77 -24.76 11.66
CA VAL A 437 30.47 -26.01 12.00
C VAL A 437 29.88 -26.72 13.22
N LYS A 438 29.42 -25.99 14.24
CA LYS A 438 28.83 -26.61 15.44
C LYS A 438 27.47 -27.23 15.14
N ASP A 439 26.64 -26.50 14.40
CA ASP A 439 25.29 -26.95 14.06
C ASP A 439 25.34 -28.09 13.04
N PHE A 440 26.27 -28.02 12.08
CA PHE A 440 26.56 -29.09 11.12
C PHE A 440 27.01 -30.39 11.78
N LEU A 441 27.90 -30.33 12.79
CA LEU A 441 28.34 -31.52 13.52
C LEU A 441 27.19 -32.12 14.35
N LEU A 442 26.42 -31.27 15.03
CA LEU A 442 25.23 -31.71 15.78
C LEU A 442 24.16 -32.34 14.88
N ALA A 443 24.02 -31.86 13.65
CA ALA A 443 23.10 -32.40 12.66
C ALA A 443 23.58 -33.75 12.11
N LEU A 444 24.88 -33.87 11.82
CA LEU A 444 25.49 -35.14 11.41
C LEU A 444 25.42 -36.22 12.50
N GLU A 445 25.44 -35.85 13.78
CA GLU A 445 25.26 -36.81 14.88
C GLU A 445 23.82 -37.35 15.00
N ARG A 446 22.84 -36.68 14.37
CA ARG A 446 21.41 -37.07 14.38
C ARG A 446 20.99 -37.94 13.21
N ILE A 447 21.79 -37.97 12.14
CA ILE A 447 21.54 -38.70 10.87
C ILE A 447 22.32 -40.01 10.89
#